data_AF-A0A9W9ZQA6-F1
#
_entry.id   AF-A0A9W9ZQA6-F1
#
_cell.length_a   1.000
_cell.length_b   1.000
_cell.length_c   1.000
_cell.angle_alpha   90.00
_cell.angle_beta   90.00
_cell.angle_gamma   90.00
#
_symmetry.space_group_name_H-M   'P 1'
#
loop_
_entity.id
_entity.type
_entity.pdbx_description
1 polymer ?
#
loop_
_entity_poly.entity_id
_entity_poly.type
_entity_poly.pdbx_seq_one_letter_code
_entity_poly.pdbx_strand_id
1 'polypeptide(L)'
;MYVQCISQFISSQKLQTMLSKTWNDNDGQLCAGLSWDRFTDVEQAKQLVGCLGGHVLSGIFTRFAQGYRYHRSGLPDLVVWNSSTLDYMIAEVKGPGDKLSTKQQIWLDVLASLGANVEVCYVTAVGAKRLKMSK
;
A
#
# COMPACT_ATOMS: atom_id res chain seq x y z
N MET A 1 -7.20 22.94 4.85
CA MET A 1 -7.94 22.79 6.12
C MET A 1 -9.32 22.11 5.96
N TYR A 2 -9.60 21.38 4.86
CA TYR A 2 -10.90 20.71 4.65
C TYR A 2 -10.83 19.17 4.52
N VAL A 3 -9.64 18.59 4.41
CA VAL A 3 -9.48 17.12 4.20
C VAL A 3 -9.37 16.35 5.52
N GLN A 4 -9.06 17.03 6.64
CA GLN A 4 -8.68 16.37 7.88
C GLN A 4 -9.85 15.90 8.76
N CYS A 5 -11.06 16.47 8.58
CA CYS A 5 -12.19 16.22 9.47
C CYS A 5 -13.18 15.14 8.99
N ILE A 6 -13.16 14.76 7.70
CA ILE A 6 -14.18 13.86 7.12
C ILE A 6 -13.69 12.41 7.02
N SER A 7 -12.39 12.16 7.14
CA SER A 7 -11.82 10.87 6.77
C SER A 7 -11.73 9.83 7.89
N GLN A 8 -11.89 10.24 9.15
CA GLN A 8 -11.79 9.34 10.30
C GLN A 8 -13.03 8.45 10.50
N PHE A 9 -14.11 8.66 9.73
CA PHE A 9 -15.40 7.98 9.96
C PHE A 9 -16.00 7.31 8.72
N ILE A 10 -15.21 7.06 7.66
CA ILE A 10 -15.72 6.31 6.51
C ILE A 10 -15.70 4.81 6.85
N SER A 11 -16.88 4.22 7.00
CA SER A 11 -17.07 2.78 7.18
C SER A 11 -16.51 1.97 5.99
N SER A 12 -16.04 0.75 6.23
CA SER A 12 -15.56 -0.17 5.17
C SER A 12 -16.59 -0.39 4.06
N GLN A 13 -17.88 -0.50 4.39
CA GLN A 13 -18.96 -0.66 3.39
C GLN A 13 -19.02 0.55 2.46
N LYS A 14 -19.01 1.77 3.01
CA LYS A 14 -19.01 3.00 2.21
C LYS A 14 -17.78 3.11 1.30
N LEU A 15 -16.59 2.72 1.79
CA LEU A 15 -15.39 2.68 0.95
C LEU A 15 -15.55 1.70 -0.23
N GLN A 16 -16.04 0.50 0.05
CA GLN A 16 -16.28 -0.53 -0.97
C GLN A 16 -17.32 -0.07 -1.99
N THR A 17 -18.41 0.56 -1.56
CA THR A 17 -19.43 1.13 -2.47
C THR A 17 -18.85 2.23 -3.36
N MET A 18 -18.07 3.15 -2.80
CA MET A 18 -17.40 4.20 -3.59
C MET A 18 -16.44 3.58 -4.61
N LEU A 19 -15.64 2.60 -4.19
CA LEU A 19 -14.71 1.90 -5.08
C LEU A 19 -15.45 1.19 -6.22
N SER A 20 -16.49 0.41 -5.92
CA SER A 20 -17.30 -0.27 -6.95
C SER A 20 -17.90 0.71 -7.96
N LYS A 21 -18.45 1.81 -7.46
CA LYS A 21 -19.03 2.83 -8.34
C LYS A 21 -17.96 3.44 -9.26
N THR A 22 -16.85 3.91 -8.69
CA THR A 22 -15.77 4.53 -9.46
C THR A 22 -15.14 3.55 -10.46
N TRP A 23 -15.00 2.29 -10.09
CA TRP A 23 -14.53 1.25 -11.01
C TRP A 23 -15.47 1.12 -12.21
N ASN A 24 -16.76 0.89 -11.97
CA ASN A 24 -17.74 0.70 -13.04
C ASN A 24 -17.87 1.93 -13.97
N ASP A 25 -17.75 3.12 -13.41
CA ASP A 25 -17.88 4.37 -14.17
C ASP A 25 -16.65 4.67 -15.06
N ASN A 26 -15.48 4.09 -14.76
CA ASN A 26 -14.20 4.50 -15.36
C ASN A 26 -13.29 3.35 -15.84
N ASP A 27 -13.70 2.09 -15.72
CA ASP A 27 -12.90 0.93 -16.10
C ASP A 27 -12.30 1.08 -17.51
N GLY A 28 -11.00 0.83 -17.63
CA GLY A 28 -10.24 0.98 -18.88
C GLY A 28 -9.85 2.40 -19.27
N GLN A 29 -10.31 3.45 -18.57
CA GLN A 29 -9.91 4.83 -18.86
C GLN A 29 -8.47 5.12 -18.42
N LEU A 30 -7.73 5.89 -19.22
CA LEU A 30 -6.38 6.31 -18.84
C LEU A 30 -6.43 7.34 -17.70
N CYS A 31 -5.85 6.98 -16.56
CA CYS A 31 -5.73 7.85 -15.39
C CYS A 31 -4.30 7.80 -14.85
N ALA A 32 -3.68 8.97 -14.65
CA ALA A 32 -2.30 9.04 -14.19
C ALA A 32 -2.15 8.46 -12.79
N GLY A 33 -1.24 7.49 -12.63
CA GLY A 33 -1.00 6.82 -11.35
C GLY A 33 -1.94 5.65 -11.05
N LEU A 34 -2.83 5.31 -11.97
CA LEU A 34 -3.70 4.14 -11.89
C LEU A 34 -3.24 3.04 -12.86
N SER A 35 -3.42 1.79 -12.47
CA SER A 35 -3.09 0.58 -13.22
C SER A 35 -4.25 -0.38 -13.02
N TRP A 36 -5.13 -0.48 -14.02
CA TRP A 36 -6.36 -1.27 -13.95
C TRP A 36 -6.09 -2.77 -13.84
N ASP A 37 -4.95 -3.21 -14.36
CA ASP A 37 -4.43 -4.57 -14.33
C ASP A 37 -3.80 -4.98 -12.99
N ARG A 38 -3.75 -4.07 -12.01
CA ARG A 38 -3.16 -4.34 -10.70
C ARG A 38 -4.00 -5.28 -9.83
N PHE A 39 -5.31 -5.24 -10.00
CA PHE A 39 -6.24 -6.17 -9.36
C PHE A 39 -6.88 -7.05 -10.43
N THR A 40 -7.18 -8.29 -10.07
CA THR A 40 -7.89 -9.22 -10.96
C THR A 40 -9.30 -8.74 -11.27
N ASP A 41 -9.99 -8.21 -10.24
CA ASP A 41 -11.32 -7.63 -10.35
C ASP A 41 -11.56 -6.59 -9.23
N VAL A 42 -12.70 -5.92 -9.31
CA VAL A 42 -13.13 -4.93 -8.31
C VAL A 42 -13.36 -5.55 -6.93
N GLU A 43 -13.71 -6.84 -6.84
CA GLU A 43 -13.95 -7.50 -5.56
C GLU A 43 -12.65 -7.70 -4.78
N GLN A 44 -11.55 -8.04 -5.46
CA GLN A 44 -10.22 -8.09 -4.85
C GLN A 44 -9.81 -6.73 -4.28
N ALA A 45 -10.06 -5.64 -5.03
CA ALA A 45 -9.76 -4.29 -4.56
C ALA A 45 -10.64 -3.89 -3.35
N LYS A 46 -11.92 -4.28 -3.33
CA LYS A 46 -12.83 -4.06 -2.19
C LYS A 46 -12.39 -4.79 -0.93
N GLN A 47 -11.87 -6.01 -1.06
CA GLN A 47 -11.34 -6.77 0.08
C GLN A 47 -10.19 -6.02 0.72
N LEU A 48 -9.21 -5.57 -0.08
CA LEU A 48 -8.07 -4.82 0.42
C LEU A 48 -8.49 -3.51 1.10
N VAL A 49 -9.34 -2.72 0.44
CA VAL A 49 -9.85 -1.45 1.00
C VAL A 49 -10.65 -1.68 2.29
N GLY A 50 -11.38 -2.79 2.37
CA GLY A 50 -12.09 -3.21 3.58
C GLY A 50 -11.16 -3.50 4.75
N CYS A 51 -10.00 -4.09 4.49
CA CYS A 51 -8.98 -4.40 5.51
C CYS A 51 -8.17 -3.16 5.92
N LEU A 52 -7.71 -2.34 4.95
CA LEU A 52 -6.93 -1.13 5.23
C LEU A 52 -7.74 -0.09 6.03
N GLY A 53 -9.04 0.00 5.75
CA GLY A 53 -9.94 0.92 6.43
C GLY A 53 -9.73 2.40 6.05
N GLY A 54 -10.68 3.24 6.47
CA GLY A 54 -10.73 4.64 6.06
C GLY A 54 -9.59 5.50 6.60
N HIS A 55 -9.15 5.22 7.83
CA HIS A 55 -8.12 6.02 8.49
C HIS A 55 -6.76 5.93 7.78
N VAL A 56 -6.28 4.72 7.50
CA VAL A 56 -4.99 4.50 6.83
C VAL A 56 -5.03 5.00 5.38
N LEU A 57 -6.10 4.67 4.63
CA LEU A 57 -6.27 5.15 3.27
C LEU A 57 -6.30 6.67 3.18
N SER A 58 -6.98 7.32 4.12
CA SER A 58 -6.98 8.78 4.20
C SER A 58 -5.59 9.36 4.44
N GLY A 59 -4.80 8.75 5.32
CA GLY A 59 -3.45 9.23 5.58
C GLY A 59 -2.56 9.15 4.35
N ILE A 60 -2.64 8.01 3.63
CA ILE A 60 -1.94 7.80 2.35
C ILE A 60 -2.37 8.85 1.32
N PHE A 61 -3.67 9.04 1.11
CA PHE A 61 -4.17 10.00 0.13
C PHE A 61 -3.90 11.46 0.51
N THR A 62 -3.94 11.79 1.81
CA THR A 62 -3.56 13.13 2.29
C THR A 62 -2.10 13.41 1.95
N ARG A 63 -1.21 12.44 2.18
CA ARG A 63 0.20 12.55 1.83
C ARG A 63 0.40 12.72 0.32
N PHE A 64 -0.32 11.98 -0.51
CA PHE A 64 -0.30 12.18 -1.96
C PHE A 64 -0.81 13.56 -2.37
N ALA A 65 -1.92 14.03 -1.79
CA ALA A 65 -2.49 15.34 -2.08
C ALA A 65 -1.54 16.50 -1.70
N GLN A 66 -0.69 16.32 -0.68
CA GLN A 66 0.33 17.30 -0.28
C GLN A 66 1.52 17.39 -1.24
N GLY A 67 1.71 16.43 -2.15
CA GLY A 67 2.84 16.44 -3.07
C GLY A 67 3.11 15.12 -3.75
N TYR A 68 2.24 14.72 -4.69
CA TYR A 68 2.30 13.40 -5.32
C TYR A 68 3.67 13.07 -5.94
N ARG A 69 4.30 14.02 -6.66
CA ARG A 69 5.61 13.81 -7.30
C ARG A 69 6.70 13.44 -6.28
N TYR A 70 6.64 13.99 -5.07
CA TYR A 70 7.64 13.78 -4.02
C TYR A 70 7.33 12.54 -3.19
N HIS A 71 6.05 12.23 -3.00
CA HIS A 71 5.60 11.17 -2.09
C HIS A 71 5.35 9.83 -2.77
N ARG A 72 5.12 9.76 -4.09
CA ARG A 72 4.76 8.50 -4.79
C ARG A 72 5.83 7.39 -4.76
N SER A 73 7.08 7.73 -4.47
CA SER A 73 8.20 6.77 -4.43
C SER A 73 8.50 6.33 -3.00
N GLY A 74 8.86 5.06 -2.82
CA GLY A 74 9.25 4.49 -1.54
C GLY A 74 8.10 3.87 -0.74
N LEU A 75 6.92 3.70 -1.35
CA LEU A 75 5.90 2.83 -0.77
C LEU A 75 6.44 1.40 -0.62
N PRO A 76 6.04 0.65 0.43
CA PRO A 76 6.46 -0.73 0.61
C PRO A 76 6.06 -1.66 -0.54
N ASP A 77 6.87 -2.69 -0.77
CA ASP A 77 6.73 -3.61 -1.90
C ASP A 77 5.41 -4.38 -1.90
N LEU A 78 4.96 -4.83 -0.73
CA LEU A 78 3.84 -5.77 -0.58
C LEU A 78 2.78 -5.22 0.36
N VAL A 79 1.53 -5.58 0.05
CA VAL A 79 0.44 -5.62 1.02
C VAL A 79 -0.18 -7.01 0.96
N VAL A 80 -0.33 -7.64 2.11
CA VAL A 80 -0.99 -8.95 2.28
C VAL A 80 -2.16 -8.77 3.23
N TRP A 81 -3.28 -9.43 2.96
CA TRP A 81 -4.50 -9.28 3.76
C TRP A 81 -5.28 -10.58 3.85
N ASN A 82 -6.09 -10.69 4.91
CA ASN A 82 -7.06 -11.74 5.10
C ASN A 82 -8.45 -11.11 5.16
N SER A 83 -9.23 -11.27 4.09
CA SER A 83 -10.57 -10.69 3.98
C SER A 83 -11.58 -11.26 4.97
N SER A 84 -11.33 -12.44 5.54
CA SER A 84 -12.21 -13.06 6.53
C SER A 84 -11.99 -12.52 7.93
N THR A 85 -10.74 -12.20 8.30
CA THR A 85 -10.41 -11.64 9.62
C THR A 85 -10.28 -10.12 9.61
N LEU A 86 -10.26 -9.50 8.43
CA LEU A 86 -9.97 -8.08 8.19
C LEU A 86 -8.56 -7.65 8.62
N ASP A 87 -7.65 -8.60 8.79
CA ASP A 87 -6.24 -8.32 9.07
C ASP A 87 -5.45 -8.03 7.79
N TYR A 88 -4.38 -7.25 7.94
CA TYR A 88 -3.43 -7.01 6.87
C TYR A 88 -2.03 -6.71 7.41
N MET A 89 -1.06 -6.72 6.50
CA MET A 89 0.30 -6.30 6.75
C MET A 89 0.84 -5.63 5.48
N ILE A 90 1.53 -4.51 5.65
CA ILE A 90 2.26 -3.83 4.59
C ILE A 90 3.74 -4.13 4.80
N ALA A 91 4.38 -4.80 3.86
CA ALA A 91 5.74 -5.30 4.01
C ALA A 91 6.68 -4.71 2.95
N GLU A 92 7.85 -4.25 3.40
CA GLU A 92 8.97 -3.90 2.54
C GLU A 92 9.96 -5.06 2.56
N VAL A 93 10.36 -5.57 1.38
CA VAL A 93 11.22 -6.76 1.29
C VAL A 93 12.66 -6.34 1.04
N LYS A 94 13.58 -6.89 1.83
CA LYS A 94 15.01 -6.64 1.69
C LYS A 94 15.78 -7.92 1.47
N GLY A 95 16.41 -8.01 0.30
CA GLY A 95 17.33 -9.08 -0.02
C GLY A 95 18.65 -8.97 0.75
N PRO A 96 19.54 -9.97 0.62
CA PRO A 96 20.84 -9.97 1.28
C PRO A 96 21.67 -8.73 0.91
N GLY A 97 22.04 -7.94 1.91
CA GLY A 97 22.84 -6.72 1.73
C GLY A 97 22.05 -5.49 1.27
N ASP A 98 20.75 -5.62 1.00
CA ASP A 98 19.91 -4.48 0.66
C ASP A 98 19.54 -3.67 1.91
N LYS A 99 19.38 -2.36 1.74
CA LYS A 99 19.06 -1.42 2.82
C LYS A 99 17.80 -0.63 2.46
N LEU A 100 17.11 -0.18 3.50
CA LEU A 100 16.00 0.76 3.34
C LEU A 100 16.53 2.10 2.82
N SER A 101 15.96 2.58 1.71
CA SER A 101 16.18 3.96 1.29
C SER A 101 15.52 4.93 2.27
N THR A 102 15.98 6.19 2.31
CA THR A 102 15.37 7.23 3.15
C THR A 102 13.88 7.39 2.88
N LYS A 103 13.45 7.28 1.62
CA LYS A 103 12.03 7.41 1.27
C LYS A 103 11.18 6.25 1.78
N GLN A 104 11.74 5.04 1.81
CA GLN A 104 11.07 3.87 2.39
C GLN A 104 10.95 3.98 3.90
N GLN A 105 12.01 4.44 4.59
CA GLN A 105 11.95 4.70 6.04
C GLN A 105 10.84 5.70 6.38
N ILE A 106 10.77 6.81 5.63
CA ILE A 106 9.71 7.81 5.82
C ILE A 106 8.30 7.21 5.59
N TRP A 107 8.13 6.33 4.59
CA TRP A 107 6.83 5.70 4.35
C TRP A 107 6.45 4.71 5.45
N LEU A 108 7.39 3.91 5.94
CA LEU A 108 7.17 3.01 7.07
C LEU A 108 6.77 3.80 8.32
N ASP A 109 7.47 4.90 8.63
CA ASP A 109 7.14 5.79 9.76
C ASP A 109 5.74 6.39 9.62
N VAL A 110 5.38 6.88 8.44
CA VAL A 110 4.05 7.43 8.18
C VAL A 110 2.97 6.38 8.35
N LEU A 111 3.13 5.20 7.75
CA LEU A 111 2.16 4.11 7.83
C LEU A 111 1.99 3.62 9.28
N ALA A 112 3.10 3.44 10.01
CA ALA A 112 3.07 3.09 11.43
C ALA A 112 2.35 4.16 12.26
N SER A 113 2.58 5.45 11.99
CA SER A 113 1.90 6.56 12.68
C SER A 113 0.39 6.62 12.41
N LEU A 114 -0.07 6.03 11.30
CA LEU A 114 -1.48 5.86 10.96
C LEU A 114 -2.07 4.58 11.59
N GLY A 115 -1.31 3.84 12.40
CA GLY A 115 -1.72 2.58 13.00
C GLY A 115 -1.75 1.40 12.02
N ALA A 116 -1.14 1.52 10.84
CA ALA A 116 -1.02 0.39 9.93
C ALA A 116 0.00 -0.63 10.44
N ASN A 117 -0.33 -1.91 10.29
CA ASN A 117 0.62 -2.98 10.54
C ASN A 117 1.69 -3.00 9.43
N VAL A 118 2.93 -2.68 9.78
CA VAL A 118 4.06 -2.57 8.86
C VAL A 118 5.23 -3.44 9.30
N GLU A 119 5.92 -4.05 8.34
CA GLU A 119 7.09 -4.87 8.62
C GLU A 119 8.17 -4.74 7.53
N VAL A 120 9.42 -5.00 7.90
CA VAL A 120 10.53 -5.15 6.95
C VAL A 120 10.92 -6.62 6.91
N CYS A 121 10.62 -7.28 5.80
CA CYS A 121 10.89 -8.69 5.59
C CYS A 121 12.31 -8.88 5.03
N TYR A 122 13.24 -9.30 5.89
CA TYR A 122 14.61 -9.57 5.50
C TYR A 122 14.77 -11.01 4.99
N VAL A 123 15.12 -11.15 3.72
CA VAL A 123 15.38 -12.44 3.09
C VAL A 123 16.86 -12.77 3.17
N THR A 124 17.18 -13.93 3.77
CA THR A 124 18.56 -14.44 3.86
C THR A 124 18.84 -15.44 2.75
N ALA A 125 20.01 -15.35 2.13
CA ALA A 125 20.47 -16.37 1.20
C ALA A 125 20.82 -17.67 1.96
N VAL A 126 19.98 -18.69 1.81
CA VAL A 126 20.26 -20.05 2.24
C VAL A 126 20.62 -20.87 0.99
N GLY A 127 21.92 -21.07 0.77
CA GLY A 127 22.45 -21.46 -0.54
C GLY A 127 22.16 -22.90 -0.97
N ALA A 128 22.22 -23.11 -2.29
CA ALA A 128 22.92 -24.26 -2.87
C ALA A 128 23.93 -23.72 -3.90
N LYS A 129 25.22 -23.70 -3.53
CA LYS A 129 26.42 -23.20 -4.24
C LYS A 129 26.72 -21.69 -4.15
N ARG A 130 27.87 -21.39 -3.52
CA ARG A 130 28.54 -20.07 -3.56
C ARG A 130 28.87 -19.72 -5.02
N LEU A 131 28.36 -18.59 -5.52
CA LEU A 131 28.91 -17.97 -6.72
C LEU A 131 30.35 -17.55 -6.42
N LYS A 132 31.32 -18.14 -7.12
CA LYS A 132 32.74 -17.77 -7.00
C LYS A 132 32.88 -16.32 -7.48
N MET A 133 33.29 -15.41 -6.61
CA MET A 133 33.77 -14.10 -7.01
C MET A 133 35.11 -14.30 -7.74
N SER A 134 35.25 -13.78 -8.97
CA SER A 134 36.56 -13.71 -9.62
C SER A 134 37.39 -12.61 -8.98
N LYS A 135 38.70 -12.84 -8.89
CA LYS A 135 39.70 -11.85 -8.46
C LYS A 135 39.83 -10.71 -9.45
#